data_AF-A0A7K0X8T1-F1
#
_entry.id   AF-A0A7K0X8T1-F1
#
_cell.length_a   1.000
_cell.length_b   1.000
_cell.length_c   1.000
_cell.angle_alpha   90.00
_cell.angle_beta   90.00
_cell.angle_gamma   90.00
#
_symmetry.space_group_name_H-M   'P 1'
#
loop_
_entity.id
_entity.type
_entity.pdbx_description
1 polymer ?
#
loop_
_entity_poly.entity_id
_entity_poly.type
_entity_poly.pdbx_seq_one_letter_code
_entity_poly.pdbx_strand_id
1 'polypeptide(L)'
;MTDLVDNPMLLPDPEPAEVRYTIISVDDHLVEPPEMFEGRLSSKFQSRAPRVVTNENGHEVWEFEGQRFTQVGMNAVAGRSKSMKNLEPT
;
A
#
# COMPACT_ATOMS: atom_id res chain seq x y z
N MET A 1 -13.05 -8.54 -12.24
CA MET A 1 -13.66 -8.73 -10.92
C MET A 1 -13.17 -10.08 -10.43
N THR A 2 -12.05 -10.13 -9.71
CA THR A 2 -11.49 -11.37 -9.18
C THR A 2 -12.41 -11.83 -8.06
N ASP A 3 -12.89 -13.07 -8.14
CA ASP A 3 -13.71 -13.70 -7.09
C ASP A 3 -12.83 -13.84 -5.85
N LEU A 4 -13.00 -12.93 -4.88
CA LEU A 4 -12.18 -12.89 -3.65
C LEU A 4 -12.51 -14.02 -2.68
N VAL A 5 -13.60 -14.76 -2.95
CA VAL A 5 -14.16 -15.80 -2.08
C VAL A 5 -13.20 -16.99 -1.91
N ASP A 6 -12.39 -17.29 -2.93
CA ASP A 6 -11.41 -18.39 -2.91
C ASP A 6 -9.97 -17.88 -3.10
N ASN A 7 -9.57 -16.83 -2.38
CA ASN A 7 -8.19 -16.37 -2.43
C ASN A 7 -7.29 -17.19 -1.47
N PRO A 8 -6.39 -18.07 -1.96
CA PRO A 8 -5.54 -18.90 -1.11
C PRO A 8 -4.54 -18.11 -0.25
N MET A 9 -4.41 -16.81 -0.51
CA MET A 9 -3.53 -15.91 0.24
C MET A 9 -4.19 -15.30 1.49
N LEU A 10 -5.51 -15.47 1.64
CA LEU A 10 -6.28 -14.97 2.78
C LEU A 10 -6.71 -16.14 3.68
N LEU A 11 -6.79 -15.86 4.97
CA LEU A 11 -7.41 -16.71 5.97
C LEU A 11 -8.93 -16.66 5.77
N PRO A 12 -9.66 -17.71 6.17
CA PRO A 12 -11.12 -17.65 6.21
C PRO A 12 -11.58 -16.48 7.07
N ASP A 13 -12.64 -15.81 6.64
CA ASP A 13 -13.30 -14.81 7.46
C ASP A 13 -13.79 -15.45 8.77
N PRO A 14 -13.64 -14.76 9.92
CA PRO A 14 -14.20 -15.25 11.17
C PRO A 14 -15.73 -15.24 11.12
N GLU A 15 -16.36 -16.09 11.92
CA GLU A 15 -17.81 -16.04 12.11
C GLU A 15 -18.26 -14.63 12.56
N PRO A 16 -19.37 -14.09 12.02
CA PRO A 16 -19.87 -12.78 12.41
C PRO A 16 -20.10 -12.67 13.92
N ALA A 17 -19.58 -11.60 14.52
CA ALA A 17 -19.73 -11.33 15.95
C ALA A 17 -20.59 -10.08 16.19
N GLU A 18 -21.27 -10.04 17.34
CA GLU A 18 -22.03 -8.86 17.78
C GLU A 18 -21.08 -7.67 18.02
N VAL A 19 -21.25 -6.59 17.26
CA VAL A 19 -20.48 -5.34 17.44
C VAL A 19 -21.14 -4.51 18.54
N ARG A 20 -20.54 -4.51 19.74
CA ARG A 20 -21.08 -3.81 20.93
C ARG A 20 -20.71 -2.34 21.01
N TYR A 21 -19.61 -1.95 20.38
CA TYR A 21 -19.05 -0.62 20.46
C TYR A 21 -18.73 -0.09 19.07
N THR A 22 -18.95 1.21 18.86
CA THR A 22 -18.43 1.90 17.68
C THR A 22 -16.93 2.07 17.83
N ILE A 23 -16.17 1.49 16.91
CA ILE A 23 -14.72 1.71 16.81
C ILE A 23 -14.50 2.87 15.84
N ILE A 24 -13.66 3.83 16.23
CA ILE A 24 -13.25 4.95 15.37
C ILE A 24 -11.77 4.71 15.03
N SER A 25 -11.46 4.55 13.75
CA SER A 25 -10.06 4.55 13.30
C SER A 25 -9.48 5.94 13.50
N VAL A 26 -8.35 6.02 14.19
CA VAL A 26 -7.63 7.29 14.45
C VAL A 26 -6.40 7.45 13.56
N ASP A 27 -6.10 6.44 12.74
CA ASP A 27 -4.89 6.37 11.92
C ASP A 27 -5.15 5.54 10.66
N ASP A 28 -5.66 6.21 9.62
CA ASP A 28 -5.85 5.62 8.30
C ASP A 28 -4.96 6.35 7.28
N HIS A 29 -4.42 5.58 6.34
CA HIS A 29 -3.63 6.09 5.23
C HIS A 29 -4.25 5.67 3.91
N LEU A 30 -4.09 6.51 2.89
CA LEU A 30 -4.42 6.18 1.50
C LEU A 30 -3.13 6.02 0.70
N VAL A 31 -3.23 5.30 -0.43
CA VAL A 31 -2.15 5.22 -1.42
C VAL A 31 -2.50 6.19 -2.55
N GLU A 32 -1.64 7.18 -2.78
CA GLU A 32 -1.82 8.19 -3.80
C GLU A 32 -1.58 7.65 -5.22
N PRO A 33 -2.24 8.22 -6.25
CA PRO A 33 -1.89 7.93 -7.63
C PRO A 33 -0.47 8.41 -7.97
N PRO A 34 0.21 7.80 -8.97
CA PRO A 34 1.59 8.13 -9.29
C PRO A 34 1.79 9.60 -9.72
N GLU A 35 0.78 10.23 -10.32
CA GLU A 35 0.82 11.62 -10.78
C GLU A 35 0.49 12.64 -9.69
N MET A 36 0.35 12.23 -8.42
CA MET A 36 -0.14 13.07 -7.33
C MET A 36 0.58 14.43 -7.23
N PHE A 37 1.88 14.47 -7.46
CA PHE A 37 2.71 15.67 -7.31
C PHE A 37 2.97 16.44 -8.61
N GLU A 38 2.48 15.96 -9.76
CA GLU A 38 2.75 16.58 -11.06
C GLU A 38 2.10 17.96 -11.16
N GLY A 39 2.94 18.98 -11.37
CA GLY A 39 2.48 20.38 -11.50
C GLY A 39 1.88 21.00 -10.23
N ARG A 40 1.93 20.31 -9.09
CA ARG A 40 1.36 20.80 -7.81
C ARG A 40 2.40 21.42 -6.89
N LEU A 41 3.68 21.32 -7.21
CA LEU A 41 4.76 21.95 -6.46
C LEU A 41 5.22 23.24 -7.15
N SER A 42 5.83 24.14 -6.39
CA SER A 42 6.53 25.28 -7.00
C SER A 42 7.62 24.78 -7.96
N SER A 43 7.83 25.47 -9.07
CA SER A 43 8.72 25.04 -10.16
C SER A 43 10.11 24.58 -9.69
N LYS A 44 10.71 25.28 -8.72
CA LYS A 44 12.03 24.94 -8.15
C LYS A 44 12.10 23.58 -7.44
N PHE A 45 10.96 22.99 -7.07
CA PHE A 45 10.88 21.70 -6.37
C PHE A 45 10.33 20.58 -7.25
N GLN A 46 9.80 20.87 -8.44
CA GLN A 46 9.14 19.87 -9.27
C GLN A 46 10.08 18.71 -9.65
N SER A 47 11.37 18.99 -9.89
CA SER A 47 12.38 17.97 -10.19
C SER A 47 12.72 17.05 -9.01
N ARG A 48 12.33 17.43 -7.79
CA ARG A 48 12.54 16.69 -6.54
C ARG A 48 11.24 16.12 -5.97
N ALA A 49 10.13 16.23 -6.70
CA ALA A 49 8.85 15.70 -6.28
C ALA A 49 8.95 14.18 -6.02
N PRO A 50 8.22 13.65 -5.02
CA PRO A 50 8.00 12.22 -4.92
C PRO A 50 7.42 11.68 -6.22
N ARG A 51 7.92 10.54 -6.66
CA ARG A 51 7.44 9.89 -7.89
C ARG A 51 7.47 8.38 -7.77
N VAL A 52 6.55 7.73 -8.46
CA VAL A 52 6.61 6.28 -8.67
C VAL A 52 7.57 6.01 -9.83
N VAL A 53 8.44 5.00 -9.66
CA VAL A 53 9.35 4.50 -10.68
C VAL A 53 9.23 2.99 -10.78
N THR A 54 9.40 2.44 -11.99
CA THR A 54 9.47 1.00 -12.19
C THR A 54 10.93 0.53 -12.00
N ASN A 55 11.15 -0.45 -11.14
CA ASN A 55 12.47 -1.03 -10.91
C ASN A 55 12.82 -2.09 -11.98
N GLU A 56 14.02 -2.68 -11.87
CA GLU A 56 14.54 -3.69 -12.81
C GLU A 56 13.71 -4.98 -12.86
N ASN A 57 12.96 -5.27 -11.79
CA ASN A 57 12.08 -6.43 -11.68
C ASN A 57 10.65 -6.14 -12.20
N GLY A 58 10.40 -4.91 -12.68
CA GLY A 58 9.07 -4.49 -13.13
C GLY A 58 8.14 -4.02 -12.00
N HIS A 59 8.65 -3.82 -10.78
CA HIS A 59 7.85 -3.37 -9.63
C HIS A 59 7.76 -1.84 -9.57
N GLU A 60 6.58 -1.33 -9.22
CA GLU A 60 6.38 0.10 -8.93
C GLU A 60 6.82 0.42 -7.48
N VAL A 61 7.75 1.34 -7.34
CA VAL A 61 8.28 1.80 -6.04
C VAL A 61 8.31 3.32 -5.99
N TRP A 62 8.26 3.89 -4.78
CA TRP A 62 8.40 5.33 -4.63
C TRP A 62 9.87 5.75 -4.59
N GLU A 63 10.20 6.84 -5.25
CA GLU A 63 11.48 7.51 -5.15
C GLU A 63 11.30 8.90 -4.51
N PHE A 64 12.04 9.14 -3.44
CA PHE A 64 12.12 10.42 -2.75
C PHE A 64 13.57 10.86 -2.70
N GLU A 65 13.89 12.01 -3.30
CA GLU A 65 15.25 12.59 -3.29
C GLU A 65 16.37 11.61 -3.74
N GLY A 66 16.06 10.73 -4.70
CA GLY A 66 17.00 9.73 -5.22
C GLY A 66 17.11 8.46 -4.38
N GLN A 67 16.37 8.36 -3.27
CA GLN A 67 16.25 7.15 -2.47
C GLN A 67 14.96 6.41 -2.83
N ARG A 68 15.06 5.09 -3.01
CA ARG A 68 13.92 4.23 -3.35
C ARG A 68 13.34 3.59 -2.09
N PHE A 69 12.03 3.59 -2.01
CA PHE A 69 11.25 3.04 -0.91
C PHE A 69 10.18 2.10 -1.48
N THR A 70 10.21 0.86 -1.04
CA THR A 70 9.17 -0.11 -1.35
C THR A 70 8.01 0.14 -0.40
N GLN A 71 6.79 0.19 -0.95
CA GLN A 71 5.60 0.17 -0.11
C GLN A 71 5.51 -1.21 0.51
N VAL A 72 5.68 -1.31 1.82
CA VAL A 72 5.73 -2.58 2.51
C VAL A 72 4.35 -3.24 2.42
N GLY A 73 4.26 -4.43 1.83
CA GLY A 73 3.06 -5.28 1.85
C GLY A 73 2.48 -5.53 3.26
N MET A 74 3.25 -5.24 4.32
CA MET A 74 2.83 -5.21 5.72
C MET A 74 1.73 -4.18 6.03
N ASN A 75 1.56 -3.14 5.22
CA ASN A 75 0.54 -2.10 5.44
C ASN A 75 -0.89 -2.63 5.20
N ALA A 76 -1.05 -3.75 4.50
CA ALA A 76 -2.35 -4.35 4.15
C ALA A 76 -2.34 -5.89 4.31
N VAL A 77 -2.03 -6.37 5.52
CA VAL A 77 -1.97 -7.81 5.85
C VAL A 77 -3.15 -8.34 6.66
N ALA A 78 -4.21 -7.54 6.84
CA ALA A 78 -5.44 -8.04 7.44
C ALA A 78 -5.93 -9.27 6.66
N GLY A 79 -6.28 -10.34 7.38
CA GLY A 79 -6.65 -11.60 6.77
C GLY A 79 -5.49 -12.43 6.19
N ARG A 80 -4.24 -11.97 6.12
CA ARG A 80 -3.12 -12.80 5.61
C ARG A 80 -2.55 -13.72 6.69
N SER A 81 -2.05 -14.89 6.28
CA SER A 81 -1.31 -15.80 7.17
C SER A 81 0.00 -15.17 7.68
N LYS A 82 0.50 -15.62 8.84
CA LYS A 82 1.71 -15.03 9.45
C LYS A 82 2.95 -15.15 8.56
N SER A 83 3.07 -16.24 7.80
CA SER A 83 4.20 -16.45 6.87
C SER A 83 4.17 -15.51 5.66
N MET A 84 3.06 -14.82 5.42
CA MET A 84 2.88 -13.89 4.31
C MET A 84 3.10 -12.42 4.69
N LYS A 85 3.52 -12.14 5.92
CA LYS A 85 3.82 -10.78 6.40
C LYS A 85 5.27 -10.41 6.08
N ASN A 86 5.59 -10.31 4.80
CA ASN A 86 6.94 -10.01 4.31
C ASN A 86 7.03 -8.60 3.72
N LEU A 87 8.27 -8.14 3.48
CA LEU A 87 8.50 -6.95 2.67
C LEU A 87 8.28 -7.32 1.20
N GLU A 88 7.22 -6.80 0.60
CA GLU A 88 6.93 -6.91 -0.83
C GLU A 88 6.44 -5.56 -1.34
N PRO A 89 6.81 -5.12 -2.55
CA PRO A 89 7.74 -5.77 -3.48
C PRO A 89 9.22 -5.69 -3.01
N THR A 90 10.04 -6.67 -3.39
CA THR A 90 11.51 -6.63 -3.24
C THR A 90 12.26 -6.17 -4.49
#